data_AF-A0A9D6UE14-F1
#
_entry.id   AF-A0A9D6UE14-F1
#
_cell.length_a   1.000
_cell.length_b   1.000
_cell.length_c   1.000
_cell.angle_alpha   90.00
_cell.angle_beta   90.00
_cell.angle_gamma   90.00
#
_symmetry.space_group_name_H-M   'P 1'
#
loop_
_entity.id
_entity.type
_entity.pdbx_description
1 polymer ?
#
loop_
_entity_poly.entity_id
_entity_poly.type
_entity_poly.pdbx_seq_one_letter_code
_entity_poly.pdbx_strand_id
1 'polypeptide(L)'
;VLVFGSLTYFLHDETFIKLKVTILYTLFGAGLIGALYFGKLLLPIVFDMAIHIDDAGWRKLTLRWGLFFFALAGLNEVLRRILTTDDWVNFKVFGILPLTLVFALSQAPLIMRHEIRPEDEDSEAHF
;
A
#
# COMPACT_ATOMS: atom_id res chain seq x y z
N VAL A 1 -21.46 36.00 -9.28
CA VAL A 1 -21.85 34.56 -9.32
C VAL A 1 -20.80 33.67 -10.01
N LEU A 2 -20.00 34.18 -10.96
CA LEU A 2 -18.90 33.42 -11.61
C LEU A 2 -17.73 33.04 -10.68
N VAL A 3 -17.37 33.88 -9.70
CA VAL A 3 -16.28 33.60 -8.75
C VAL A 3 -16.65 32.50 -7.75
N PHE A 4 -17.89 32.52 -7.23
CA PHE A 4 -18.37 31.43 -6.37
C PHE A 4 -18.62 30.13 -7.13
N GLY A 5 -19.06 30.19 -8.40
CA GLY A 5 -19.28 29.00 -9.23
C GLY A 5 -17.99 28.26 -9.61
N SER A 6 -16.94 29.00 -9.98
CA SER A 6 -15.60 28.44 -10.24
C SER A 6 -14.95 27.89 -8.96
N LEU A 7 -15.07 28.62 -7.85
CA LEU A 7 -14.58 28.16 -6.55
C LEU A 7 -15.32 26.91 -6.05
N THR A 8 -16.62 26.78 -6.33
CA THR A 8 -17.42 25.59 -5.96
C THR A 8 -17.04 24.37 -6.82
N TYR A 9 -16.71 24.58 -8.10
CA TYR A 9 -16.22 23.54 -9.00
C TYR A 9 -14.81 23.07 -8.59
N PHE A 10 -13.89 23.99 -8.31
CA PHE A 10 -12.55 23.68 -7.81
C PHE A 10 -12.59 23.05 -6.41
N LEU A 11 -13.32 23.58 -5.43
CA LEU A 11 -13.43 22.96 -4.10
C LEU A 11 -14.04 21.55 -4.16
N HIS A 12 -15.01 21.33 -5.06
CA HIS A 12 -15.55 19.99 -5.30
C HIS A 12 -14.48 19.07 -5.85
N ASP A 13 -13.71 19.49 -6.86
CA ASP A 13 -12.66 18.66 -7.46
C ASP A 13 -11.54 18.35 -6.45
N GLU A 14 -11.06 19.35 -5.72
CA GLU A 14 -10.01 19.19 -4.70
C GLU A 14 -10.43 18.24 -3.58
N THR A 15 -11.64 18.41 -3.05
CA THR A 15 -12.16 17.54 -1.98
C THR A 15 -12.42 16.14 -2.52
N PHE A 16 -12.94 16.02 -3.75
CA PHE A 16 -13.24 14.76 -4.40
C PHE A 16 -11.96 13.96 -4.70
N ILE A 17 -10.91 14.61 -5.20
CA ILE A 17 -9.60 13.99 -5.43
C ILE A 17 -9.02 13.47 -4.11
N LYS A 18 -9.04 14.26 -3.04
CA LYS A 18 -8.52 13.86 -1.72
C LYS A 18 -9.32 12.70 -1.13
N LEU A 19 -10.65 12.71 -1.24
CA LEU A 19 -11.53 11.61 -0.79
C LEU A 19 -11.33 10.33 -1.59
N LYS A 20 -11.18 10.43 -2.92
CA LYS A 20 -10.93 9.29 -3.80
C LYS A 20 -9.68 8.52 -3.39
N VAL A 21 -8.64 9.23 -2.97
CA VAL A 21 -7.40 8.63 -2.44
C VAL A 21 -7.64 7.88 -1.12
N THR A 22 -8.36 8.47 -0.16
CA THR A 22 -8.70 7.79 1.11
C THR A 22 -9.49 6.51 0.87
N ILE A 23 -10.50 6.59 -0.01
CA ILE A 23 -11.36 5.44 -0.34
C ILE A 23 -10.50 4.33 -0.96
N LEU A 24 -9.63 4.66 -1.91
CA LEU A 24 -8.73 3.68 -2.53
C LEU A 24 -7.84 2.99 -1.50
N TYR A 25 -7.13 3.74 -0.65
CA TYR A 25 -6.25 3.14 0.36
C TYR A 25 -7.02 2.28 1.37
N THR A 26 -8.20 2.72 1.78
CA THR A 26 -9.06 1.95 2.68
C THR A 26 -9.55 0.66 2.02
N LEU A 27 -9.95 0.71 0.74
CA LEU A 27 -10.37 -0.47 -0.02
C LEU A 27 -9.21 -1.45 -0.24
N PHE A 28 -8.01 -0.98 -0.56
CA PHE A 28 -6.84 -1.85 -0.69
C PHE A 28 -6.47 -2.48 0.66
N GLY A 29 -6.43 -1.70 1.74
CA GLY A 29 -6.17 -2.21 3.08
C GLY A 29 -7.22 -3.24 3.51
N ALA A 30 -8.50 -2.93 3.35
CA ALA A 30 -9.60 -3.84 3.66
C ALA A 30 -9.60 -5.09 2.77
N GLY A 31 -9.26 -4.95 1.49
CA GLY A 31 -9.13 -6.07 0.56
C GLY A 31 -8.00 -7.02 0.94
N LEU A 32 -6.82 -6.48 1.31
CA LEU A 32 -5.68 -7.29 1.76
C LEU A 32 -5.96 -8.00 3.09
N ILE A 33 -6.45 -7.28 4.10
CA ILE A 33 -6.77 -7.87 5.40
C ILE A 33 -7.96 -8.82 5.29
N GLY A 34 -8.98 -8.46 4.51
CA GLY A 34 -10.14 -9.30 4.24
C GLY A 34 -9.75 -10.59 3.53
N ALA A 35 -8.95 -10.52 2.46
CA ALA A 35 -8.44 -11.70 1.78
C ALA A 35 -7.62 -12.60 2.73
N LEU A 36 -6.78 -11.98 3.57
CA LEU A 36 -6.00 -12.71 4.58
C LEU A 36 -6.90 -13.44 5.58
N TYR A 37 -8.03 -12.84 5.97
CA TYR A 37 -9.04 -13.48 6.83
C TYR A 37 -9.68 -14.70 6.15
N PHE A 38 -9.89 -14.67 4.84
CA PHE A 38 -10.31 -15.82 4.04
C PHE A 38 -9.18 -16.80 3.69
N GLY A 39 -7.97 -16.60 4.22
CA GLY A 39 -6.80 -17.43 3.92
C GLY A 39 -6.22 -17.22 2.52
N LYS A 40 -6.67 -16.19 1.79
CA LYS A 40 -6.16 -15.84 0.46
C LYS A 40 -5.09 -14.75 0.56
N LEU A 41 -4.01 -14.94 -0.18
CA LEU A 41 -2.89 -14.01 -0.24
C LEU A 41 -2.93 -13.28 -1.59
N LEU A 42 -3.23 -11.98 -1.58
CA LEU A 42 -3.28 -11.19 -2.82
C LEU A 42 -1.91 -10.63 -3.24
N LEU A 43 -1.01 -10.41 -2.28
CA LEU A 43 0.33 -9.91 -2.59
C LEU A 43 1.18 -10.86 -3.44
N PRO A 44 1.20 -12.20 -3.21
CA PRO A 44 1.88 -13.12 -4.11
C PRO A 44 1.39 -12.93 -5.53
N ILE A 45 0.09 -12.86 -5.79
CA ILE A 45 -0.46 -12.70 -7.15
C ILE A 45 0.17 -11.51 -7.91
N VAL A 46 0.49 -10.42 -7.21
CA VAL A 46 1.08 -9.20 -7.79
C VAL A 46 2.61 -9.24 -7.81
N PHE A 47 3.24 -9.85 -6.81
CA PHE A 47 4.68 -9.79 -6.56
C PHE A 47 5.41 -11.15 -6.69
N ASP A 48 4.72 -12.21 -7.10
CA ASP A 48 5.25 -13.59 -7.21
C ASP A 48 6.53 -13.62 -8.04
N MET A 49 6.48 -12.92 -9.17
CA MET A 49 7.58 -12.83 -10.13
C MET A 49 8.80 -12.05 -9.58
N ALA A 50 8.61 -11.27 -8.52
CA ALA A 50 9.65 -10.40 -7.96
C ALA A 50 10.22 -10.92 -6.63
N ILE A 51 9.46 -11.71 -5.87
CA ILE A 51 9.80 -12.12 -4.51
C ILE A 51 9.40 -13.59 -4.32
N HIS A 52 10.37 -14.45 -3.97
CA HIS A 52 10.13 -15.87 -3.67
C HIS A 52 10.28 -16.10 -2.16
N ILE A 53 9.16 -16.11 -1.43
CA ILE A 53 9.13 -16.34 0.02
C ILE A 53 8.09 -17.40 0.39
N ASP A 54 8.22 -17.98 1.58
CA ASP A 54 7.26 -18.95 2.12
C ASP A 54 5.88 -18.34 2.43
N ASP A 55 4.87 -19.22 2.58
CA ASP A 55 3.50 -18.83 2.89
C ASP A 55 3.39 -18.01 4.19
N ALA A 56 4.23 -18.33 5.19
CA ALA A 56 4.26 -17.60 6.45
C ALA A 56 4.77 -16.16 6.27
N GLY A 57 5.78 -15.97 5.41
CA GLY A 57 6.31 -14.69 4.98
C GLY A 57 5.26 -13.88 4.24
N TRP A 58 4.55 -14.50 3.29
CA TRP A 58 3.46 -13.85 2.55
C TRP A 58 2.32 -13.39 3.46
N ARG A 59 1.93 -14.18 4.47
CA ARG A 59 0.90 -13.78 5.44
C ARG A 59 1.34 -12.57 6.26
N LYS A 60 2.58 -12.57 6.76
CA LYS A 60 3.15 -11.43 7.50
C LYS A 60 3.26 -10.19 6.62
N LEU A 61 3.72 -10.35 5.37
CA LEU A 61 3.86 -9.27 4.42
C LEU A 61 2.48 -8.67 4.07
N THR A 62 1.49 -9.51 3.80
CA THR A 62 0.10 -9.08 3.53
C THR A 62 -0.48 -8.28 4.69
N LEU A 63 -0.26 -8.73 5.93
CA LEU A 63 -0.71 -8.01 7.12
C LEU A 63 -0.03 -6.63 7.25
N ARG A 64 1.30 -6.57 7.06
CA ARG A 64 2.05 -5.31 7.13
C ARG A 64 1.64 -4.32 6.06
N TRP A 65 1.45 -4.77 4.83
CA TRP A 65 0.95 -3.95 3.73
C TRP A 65 -0.48 -3.49 3.97
N GLY A 66 -1.37 -4.37 4.43
CA GLY A 66 -2.74 -4.01 4.82
C GLY A 66 -2.74 -2.89 5.86
N LEU A 67 -1.95 -3.04 6.93
CA LEU A 67 -1.79 -2.01 7.96
C LEU A 67 -1.19 -0.71 7.41
N PHE A 68 -0.21 -0.80 6.51
CA PHE A 68 0.38 0.36 5.85
C PHE A 68 -0.64 1.12 4.99
N PHE A 69 -1.51 0.43 4.25
CA PHE A 69 -2.59 1.07 3.51
C PHE A 69 -3.59 1.78 4.43
N PHE A 70 -3.95 1.18 5.56
CA PHE A 70 -4.77 1.87 6.57
C PHE A 70 -4.06 3.08 7.18
N ALA A 71 -2.75 2.98 7.44
CA ALA A 71 -1.95 4.10 7.91
C ALA A 71 -1.90 5.23 6.88
N LEU A 72 -1.77 4.92 5.59
CA LEU A 72 -1.86 5.90 4.50
C LEU A 72 -3.25 6.52 4.39
N ALA A 73 -4.32 5.75 4.58
CA ALA A 73 -5.68 6.28 4.60
C ALA A 73 -5.89 7.27 5.76
N GLY A 74 -5.44 6.91 6.96
CA GLY A 74 -5.49 7.78 8.14
C GLY A 74 -4.63 9.03 7.96
N LEU A 75 -3.39 8.86 7.48
CA LEU A 75 -2.49 9.97 7.15
C LEU A 75 -3.14 10.91 6.13
N ASN A 76 -3.72 10.38 5.05
CA ASN A 76 -4.39 11.18 4.03
C ASN A 76 -5.59 11.96 4.59
N GLU A 77 -6.39 11.35 5.47
CA GLU A 77 -7.53 12.03 6.10
C GLU A 77 -7.07 13.15 7.06
N VAL A 78 -5.98 12.94 7.79
CA VAL A 78 -5.36 13.98 8.65
C VAL A 78 -4.82 15.12 7.79
N LEU A 79 -4.04 14.80 6.75
CA LEU A 79 -3.46 15.81 5.86
C LEU A 79 -4.52 16.60 5.11
N ARG A 80 -5.62 15.96 4.69
CA ARG A 80 -6.77 16.63 4.06
C ARG A 80 -7.39 17.69 4.97
N ARG A 81 -7.37 17.49 6.30
CA ARG A 81 -7.96 18.41 7.29
C ARG A 81 -7.03 19.55 7.68
N ILE A 82 -5.71 19.33 7.61
CA ILE A 82 -4.71 20.29 8.12
C ILE A 82 -4.06 21.09 6.99
N LEU A 83 -3.79 20.46 5.84
CA LEU A 83 -3.03 21.07 4.74
C LEU A 83 -3.93 21.72 3.69
N THR A 84 -3.39 22.76 3.04
CA THR A 84 -3.95 23.31 1.81
C THR A 84 -3.84 22.30 0.66
N THR A 85 -4.50 22.54 -0.46
CA THR A 85 -4.44 21.63 -1.61
C THR A 85 -3.05 21.56 -2.22
N ASP A 86 -2.37 22.70 -2.37
CA ASP A 86 -1.02 22.73 -2.93
C ASP A 86 -0.02 22.00 -2.03
N ASP A 87 -0.10 22.20 -0.71
CA ASP A 87 0.74 21.49 0.26
C ASP A 87 0.43 19.99 0.28
N TRP A 88 -0.85 19.61 0.16
CA TRP A 88 -1.26 18.21 0.09
C TRP A 88 -0.74 17.53 -1.19
N VAL A 89 -0.81 18.20 -2.35
CA VAL A 89 -0.26 17.67 -3.61
C VAL A 89 1.26 17.52 -3.49
N ASN A 90 1.95 18.53 -2.96
CA ASN A 90 3.40 18.46 -2.73
C ASN A 90 3.77 17.32 -1.78
N PHE A 91 3.05 17.14 -0.67
CA PHE A 91 3.25 16.00 0.22
C PHE A 91 2.97 14.67 -0.50
N LYS A 92 1.94 14.61 -1.33
CA LYS A 92 1.62 13.39 -2.09
C LYS A 92 2.73 13.02 -3.06
N VAL A 93 3.31 14.00 -3.75
CA VAL A 93 4.36 13.79 -4.75
C VAL A 93 5.70 13.50 -4.07
N PHE A 94 6.10 14.32 -3.10
CA PHE A 94 7.43 14.27 -2.49
C PHE A 94 7.48 13.52 -1.15
N GLY A 95 6.38 13.40 -0.42
CA GLY A 95 6.31 12.73 0.87
C GLY A 95 5.95 11.25 0.77
N ILE A 96 5.10 10.85 -0.18
CA ILE A 96 4.75 9.43 -0.35
C ILE A 96 5.93 8.63 -0.87
N LEU A 97 6.72 9.16 -1.81
CA LEU A 97 7.90 8.46 -2.35
C LEU A 97 8.92 8.03 -1.27
N PRO A 98 9.44 8.93 -0.41
CA PRO A 98 10.35 8.52 0.65
C PRO A 98 9.65 7.62 1.68
N LEU A 99 8.36 7.84 1.96
CA LEU A 99 7.60 6.98 2.86
C LEU A 99 7.49 5.54 2.32
N THR A 100 7.20 5.36 1.03
CA THR A 100 7.14 4.04 0.40
C THR A 100 8.51 3.40 0.29
N LEU A 101 9.57 4.18 0.03
CA LEU A 101 10.95 3.67 0.03
C LEU A 101 11.36 3.16 1.42
N VAL A 102 11.15 3.95 2.48
CA VAL A 102 11.42 3.52 3.85
C VAL A 102 10.61 2.27 4.20
N PHE A 103 9.34 2.23 3.80
CA PHE A 103 8.50 1.06 4.02
C PHE A 103 9.04 -0.17 3.27
N ALA A 104 9.40 -0.04 1.99
CA ALA A 104 9.97 -1.12 1.19
C ALA A 104 11.27 -1.66 1.81
N LEU A 105 12.18 -0.76 2.22
CA LEU A 105 13.40 -1.13 2.93
C LEU A 105 13.11 -1.86 4.24
N SER A 106 12.07 -1.46 4.99
CA SER A 106 11.67 -2.15 6.22
C SER A 106 11.11 -3.57 5.98
N GLN A 107 10.68 -3.89 4.75
CA GLN A 107 10.25 -5.24 4.37
C GLN A 107 11.40 -6.14 3.91
N ALA A 108 12.52 -5.58 3.44
CA ALA A 108 13.70 -6.35 3.03
C ALA A 108 14.15 -7.40 4.06
N PRO A 109 14.32 -7.11 5.37
CA PRO A 109 14.73 -8.13 6.34
C PRO A 109 13.67 -9.22 6.56
N LEU A 110 12.39 -8.92 6.34
CA LEU A 110 11.34 -9.93 6.43
C LEU A 110 11.43 -10.89 5.23
N ILE A 111 11.64 -10.35 4.04
CA ILE A 111 11.80 -11.10 2.80
C ILE A 111 13.01 -12.01 2.89
N MET A 112 14.20 -11.48 3.22
CA MET A 112 15.43 -12.26 3.35
C MET A 112 15.32 -13.41 4.37
N ARG A 113 14.50 -13.24 5.42
CA ARG A 113 14.32 -14.27 6.46
C ARG A 113 13.42 -15.43 6.02
N HIS A 114 12.56 -15.20 5.04
CA HIS A 114 11.56 -16.15 4.55
C HIS A 114 11.83 -16.53 3.08
N GLU A 115 12.95 -16.08 2.52
CA GLU A 115 13.34 -16.34 1.14
C GLU A 115 13.60 -17.84 0.97
N ILE A 116 12.88 -18.44 0.02
CA ILE A 116 13.09 -19.84 -0.32
C ILE A 116 14.27 -19.86 -1.29
N ARG A 117 15.42 -20.37 -0.83
CA ARG A 117 16.54 -20.65 -1.72
C ARG A 117 16.18 -21.87 -2.59
N PRO A 118 16.45 -21.85 -3.89
CA PRO A 118 16.16 -22.96 -4.80
C PRO A 118 17.14 -24.15 -4.64
N GLU A 119 17.39 -24.62 -3.41
CA GLU A 119 18.27 -25.78 -3.15
C GLU A 119 17.52 -27.08 -2.80
N ASP A 120 16.18 -27.07 -2.75
CA ASP A 120 15.42 -28.23 -2.26
C ASP A 120 14.79 -29.12 -3.36
N GLU A 121 14.98 -28.82 -4.65
CA GLU A 121 14.46 -29.67 -5.75
C GLU A 121 15.48 -30.67 -6.35
N ASP A 122 16.79 -30.52 -6.09
CA ASP A 122 17.82 -31.34 -6.75
C ASP A 122 18.25 -32.61 -5.96
N SER A 123 17.67 -32.89 -4.79
CA SER A 123 18.08 -34.04 -3.96
C SER A 123 17.26 -35.33 -4.16
N GLU A 124 16.17 -35.33 -4.93
CA GLU A 124 15.34 -36.53 -5.15
C GLU A 124 15.47 -37.16 -6.55
N ALA A 125 16.21 -36.56 -7.48
CA ALA A 125 16.36 -37.08 -8.85
C ALA A 125 17.60 -38.00 -9.07
N HIS A 126 18.32 -38.36 -8.00
CA HIS A 126 19.52 -39.20 -8.07
C HIS A 126 19.41 -40.45 -7.18
N PHE A 127 18.45 -41.34 -7.49
CA PHE A 127 18.50 -42.76 -7.10
C PHE A 127 17.99 -43.65 -8.23
#